data_AF-A0A7X4XF55-F1
#
_entry.id   AF-A0A7X4XF55-F1
#
_cell.length_a   1.000
_cell.length_b   1.000
_cell.length_c   1.000
_cell.angle_alpha   90.00
_cell.angle_beta   90.00
_cell.angle_gamma   90.00
#
_symmetry.space_group_name_H-M   'P 1'
#
loop_
_entity.id
_entity.type
_entity.pdbx_description
1 polymer ?
#
loop_
_entity_poly.entity_id
_entity_poly.type
_entity_poly.pdbx_seq_one_letter_code
_entity_poly.pdbx_strand_id
1 'polypeptide(L)'
;HNTNQRVTIGLNLPSSALGHKDLLKIENVFINEEQANKLALYAPHATVNQIEDYQVVKKLALELPPQINSVFACPNSNCISHNEPVESSFRILEKNHDIRLKCKYCEKVFSREVVTERDA
;
A
#
# COMPACT_ATOMS: atom_id res chain seq x y z
N HIS A 1 -3.22 -14.78 7.71
CA HIS A 1 -2.78 -15.74 6.68
C HIS A 1 -1.44 -16.35 7.11
N ASN A 2 -1.41 -17.64 7.46
CA ASN A 2 -0.14 -18.37 7.64
C ASN A 2 0.24 -19.01 6.32
N THR A 3 1.27 -18.46 5.68
CA THR A 3 1.84 -18.97 4.44
C THR A 3 3.26 -19.42 4.73
N ASN A 4 3.60 -20.67 4.36
CA ASN A 4 4.95 -21.23 4.49
C ASN A 4 5.78 -21.03 3.20
N GLN A 5 5.39 -20.06 2.37
CA GLN A 5 6.07 -19.81 1.11
C GLN A 5 7.43 -19.16 1.34
N ARG A 6 8.39 -19.47 0.46
CA ARG A 6 9.73 -18.90 0.53
C ARG A 6 9.66 -17.40 0.24
N VAL A 7 10.23 -16.62 1.14
CA VAL A 7 10.39 -15.17 1.02
C VAL A 7 11.87 -14.85 0.91
N THR A 8 12.23 -13.99 -0.05
CA THR A 8 13.56 -13.41 -0.17
C THR A 8 13.43 -11.90 -0.07
N ILE A 9 14.27 -11.30 0.78
CA ILE A 9 14.32 -9.86 1.02
C ILE A 9 15.73 -9.40 0.74
N GLY A 10 15.87 -8.41 -0.13
CA GLY A 10 17.10 -7.64 -0.30
C GLY A 10 16.85 -6.20 0.10
N LEU A 11 17.67 -5.67 1.00
CA LEU A 11 17.56 -4.29 1.48
C LEU A 11 18.75 -3.46 1.01
N ASN A 12 18.52 -2.21 0.69
CA ASN A 12 19.54 -1.25 0.24
C ASN A 12 20.38 -1.73 -0.97
N LEU A 13 19.78 -2.55 -1.84
CA LEU A 13 20.45 -3.07 -3.02
C LEU A 13 20.78 -1.93 -3.99
N PRO A 14 21.93 -1.98 -4.69
CA PRO A 14 22.27 -0.98 -5.69
C PRO A 14 21.23 -0.96 -6.82
N SER A 15 20.83 0.24 -7.22
CA SER A 15 19.86 0.50 -8.29
C SER A 15 20.40 1.56 -9.23
N SER A 16 20.52 1.25 -10.53
CA SER A 16 20.96 2.24 -11.52
C SER A 16 19.98 3.41 -11.66
N ALA A 17 18.69 3.19 -11.46
CA ALA A 17 17.65 4.21 -11.61
C ALA A 17 17.36 4.99 -10.32
N LEU A 18 17.54 4.37 -9.15
CA LEU A 18 17.14 4.94 -7.84
C LEU A 18 18.30 5.14 -6.87
N GLY A 19 19.54 4.81 -7.27
CA GLY A 19 20.70 4.72 -6.39
C GLY A 19 20.65 3.46 -5.53
N HIS A 20 19.63 3.34 -4.69
CA HIS A 20 19.34 2.14 -3.89
C HIS A 20 17.87 1.74 -4.01
N LYS A 21 17.57 0.46 -3.77
CA LYS A 21 16.21 -0.05 -3.68
C LYS A 21 16.14 -1.28 -2.80
N ASP A 22 14.95 -1.54 -2.29
CA ASP A 22 14.61 -2.82 -1.67
C ASP A 22 13.97 -3.75 -2.70
N LEU A 23 14.06 -5.05 -2.47
CA LEU A 23 13.48 -6.10 -3.30
C LEU A 23 12.83 -7.15 -2.41
N LEU A 24 11.53 -7.37 -2.62
CA LEU A 24 10.76 -8.43 -1.97
C LEU A 24 10.32 -9.45 -3.03
N LYS A 25 10.67 -10.72 -2.82
CA LYS A 25 10.23 -11.85 -3.65
C LYS A 25 9.50 -12.86 -2.76
N ILE A 26 8.29 -13.24 -3.15
CA ILE A 26 7.47 -14.24 -2.46
C ILE A 26 7.10 -15.31 -3.49
N GLU A 27 7.41 -16.58 -3.20
CA GLU A 27 7.15 -17.68 -4.11
C GLU A 27 5.72 -18.20 -4.01
N ASN A 28 5.16 -18.66 -5.14
CA ASN A 28 3.80 -19.21 -5.24
C ASN A 28 2.70 -18.30 -4.68
N VAL A 29 2.93 -16.97 -4.66
CA VAL A 29 1.96 -15.97 -4.25
C VAL A 29 1.82 -14.96 -5.37
N PHE A 30 0.59 -14.78 -5.84
CA PHE A 30 0.25 -13.76 -6.80
C PHE A 30 -0.48 -12.63 -6.10
N ILE A 31 0.05 -11.42 -6.27
CA ILE A 31 -0.60 -10.18 -5.85
C ILE A 31 -1.52 -9.75 -6.98
N ASN A 32 -2.78 -9.50 -6.66
CA ASN A 32 -3.75 -8.96 -7.62
C ASN A 32 -3.62 -7.43 -7.73
N GLU A 33 -4.29 -6.82 -8.71
CA GLU A 33 -4.21 -5.38 -8.95
C GLU A 33 -4.69 -4.54 -7.75
N GLU A 34 -5.74 -4.98 -7.05
CA GLU A 34 -6.26 -4.25 -5.87
C GLU A 34 -5.23 -4.24 -4.72
N GLN A 35 -4.60 -5.37 -4.44
CA GLN A 35 -3.54 -5.50 -3.44
C GLN A 35 -2.29 -4.73 -3.86
N ALA A 36 -1.93 -4.77 -5.15
CA ALA A 36 -0.82 -4.00 -5.69
C ALA A 36 -1.07 -2.50 -5.51
N ASN A 37 -2.27 -2.00 -5.84
CA ASN A 37 -2.61 -0.59 -5.71
C ASN A 37 -2.58 -0.10 -4.25
N LYS A 38 -2.88 -0.96 -3.26
CA LYS A 38 -2.68 -0.61 -1.84
C LYS A 38 -1.21 -0.30 -1.51
N LEU A 39 -0.25 -0.93 -2.19
CA LEU A 39 1.18 -0.63 -2.04
C LEU A 39 1.55 0.76 -2.57
N ALA A 40 0.78 1.32 -3.51
CA ALA A 40 1.07 2.62 -4.12
C ALA A 40 1.14 3.75 -3.09
N LEU A 41 0.43 3.62 -1.95
CA LEU A 41 0.49 4.62 -0.88
C LEU A 41 1.86 4.65 -0.18
N TYR A 42 2.49 3.49 -0.02
CA TYR A 42 3.80 3.35 0.62
C TYR A 42 4.95 3.51 -0.39
N ALA A 43 4.82 2.89 -1.56
CA ALA A 43 5.86 2.80 -2.57
C ALA A 43 5.28 3.11 -3.97
N PRO A 44 4.96 4.38 -4.28
CA PRO A 44 4.29 4.76 -5.53
C PRO A 44 5.12 4.44 -6.78
N HIS A 45 6.44 4.30 -6.64
CA HIS A 45 7.36 3.96 -7.73
C HIS A 45 7.74 2.47 -7.77
N ALA A 46 7.16 1.63 -6.92
CA ALA A 46 7.43 0.20 -6.95
C ALA A 46 6.81 -0.46 -8.19
N THR A 47 7.38 -1.61 -8.57
CA THR A 47 6.88 -2.42 -9.68
C THR A 47 6.64 -3.84 -9.18
N VAL A 48 5.46 -4.38 -9.43
CA VAL A 48 5.13 -5.76 -9.06
C VAL A 48 5.24 -6.63 -10.31
N ASN A 49 6.12 -7.63 -10.27
CA ASN A 49 6.31 -8.59 -11.36
C ASN A 49 5.66 -9.92 -10.96
N GLN A 50 4.79 -10.46 -11.81
CA GLN A 50 4.31 -11.83 -11.70
C GLN A 50 5.23 -12.73 -12.53
N ILE A 51 5.72 -13.79 -11.90
CA ILE A 51 6.71 -14.70 -12.48
C ILE A 51 6.12 -16.10 -12.47
N GLU A 52 6.06 -16.73 -13.65
CA GLU A 52 5.65 -18.12 -13.86
C GLU A 52 6.71 -18.78 -14.75
N ASP A 53 7.05 -20.04 -14.48
CA ASP A 53 8.07 -20.78 -15.22
C ASP A 53 9.37 -20.00 -15.47
N TYR A 54 9.82 -19.27 -14.43
CA TYR A 54 11.02 -18.41 -14.45
C TYR A 54 10.96 -17.23 -15.43
N GLN A 55 9.80 -16.94 -16.01
CA GLN A 55 9.57 -15.83 -16.93
C GLN A 55 8.65 -14.77 -16.31
N VAL A 56 8.90 -13.50 -16.63
CA VAL A 56 7.99 -12.41 -16.22
C VAL A 56 6.78 -12.41 -17.15
N VAL A 57 5.66 -12.93 -16.67
CA VAL A 57 4.42 -13.04 -17.44
C VAL A 57 3.56 -11.78 -17.35
N LYS A 58 3.67 -11.01 -16.26
CA LYS A 58 2.95 -9.73 -16.09
C LYS A 58 3.77 -8.74 -15.27
N LYS A 59 3.70 -7.47 -15.64
CA LYS A 59 4.18 -6.33 -14.84
C LYS A 59 2.99 -5.47 -14.47
N LEU A 60 2.71 -5.36 -13.18
CA LEU A 60 1.67 -4.49 -12.65
C LEU A 60 2.30 -3.14 -12.32
N ALA A 61 1.86 -2.10 -13.01
CA ALA A 61 2.10 -0.73 -12.58
C ALA A 61 1.20 -0.45 -11.37
N LEU A 62 1.75 0.21 -10.37
CA LEU A 62 0.99 0.61 -9.20
C LEU A 62 0.22 1.88 -9.54
N GLU A 63 -1.09 1.85 -9.31
CA GLU A 63 -1.93 3.04 -9.42
C GLU A 63 -2.44 3.42 -8.03
N LEU A 64 -2.47 4.72 -7.74
CA LEU A 64 -3.03 5.22 -6.50
C LEU A 64 -4.55 4.95 -6.50
N PRO A 65 -5.06 4.11 -5.59
CA PRO A 65 -6.47 3.76 -5.62
C PRO A 65 -7.33 4.96 -5.21
N PRO A 66 -8.57 5.09 -5.69
CA PRO A 66 -9.46 6.18 -5.28
C PRO A 66 -9.90 6.07 -3.81
N GLN A 67 -9.83 4.87 -3.23
CA GLN A 67 -10.27 4.56 -1.88
C GLN A 67 -9.42 3.42 -1.30
N ILE A 68 -9.16 3.49 0.01
CA ILE A 68 -8.47 2.46 0.77
C ILE A 68 -9.30 2.06 1.99
N ASN A 69 -9.47 0.76 2.19
CA ASN A 69 -10.26 0.18 3.27
C ASN A 69 -9.41 -0.79 4.08
N SER A 70 -9.66 -0.85 5.39
CA SER A 70 -9.10 -1.85 6.30
C SER A 70 -7.57 -1.90 6.39
N VAL A 71 -6.88 -0.85 5.93
CA VAL A 71 -5.40 -0.73 6.03
C VAL A 71 -4.99 0.21 7.16
N PHE A 72 -5.75 1.29 7.40
CA PHE A 72 -5.35 2.35 8.33
C PHE A 72 -6.40 2.68 9.38
N ALA A 73 -6.00 3.05 10.59
CA ALA A 73 -6.91 3.58 11.60
C ALA A 73 -7.13 5.10 11.41
N CYS A 74 -8.30 5.63 11.79
CA CYS A 74 -8.57 7.06 11.72
C CYS A 74 -7.76 7.86 12.75
N PRO A 75 -6.96 8.88 12.36
CA PRO A 75 -6.20 9.66 13.33
C PRO A 75 -7.07 10.51 14.28
N ASN A 76 -8.33 10.75 13.93
CA ASN A 76 -9.27 11.39 14.84
C ASN A 76 -9.67 10.42 15.96
N SER A 77 -9.24 10.71 17.19
CA SER A 77 -9.55 9.89 18.37
C SER A 77 -11.05 9.77 18.64
N ASN A 78 -11.85 10.77 18.25
CA ASN A 78 -13.30 10.77 18.41
C ASN A 78 -14.05 10.24 17.17
N CYS A 79 -13.39 9.46 16.30
CA CYS A 79 -14.02 8.88 15.13
C CYS A 79 -14.82 7.63 15.51
N ILE A 80 -16.06 7.53 15.03
CA ILE A 80 -16.96 6.40 15.31
C ILE A 80 -16.40 5.06 14.81
N SER A 81 -15.52 5.07 13.79
CA SER A 81 -14.89 3.87 13.25
C SER A 81 -14.02 3.10 14.25
N HIS A 82 -13.70 3.68 15.41
CA HIS A 82 -12.92 3.00 16.46
C HIS A 82 -13.77 2.12 17.38
N ASN A 83 -15.05 2.47 17.54
CA ASN A 83 -15.93 1.86 18.54
C ASN A 83 -16.99 0.94 17.92
N GLU A 84 -17.25 1.10 16.64
CA GLU A 84 -18.23 0.29 15.90
C GLU A 84 -17.53 -0.82 15.10
N PRO A 85 -18.18 -1.97 14.87
CA PRO A 85 -17.64 -3.08 14.08
C PRO A 85 -17.71 -2.77 12.58
N VAL A 86 -17.04 -1.69 12.15
CA VAL A 86 -16.98 -1.21 10.78
C VAL A 86 -15.54 -1.13 10.31
N GLU A 87 -15.31 -1.43 9.04
CA GLU A 87 -14.00 -1.29 8.43
C GLU A 87 -13.63 0.19 8.26
N SER A 88 -12.37 0.53 8.55
CA SER A 88 -11.87 1.86 8.24
C SER A 88 -11.90 2.11 6.74
N SER A 89 -12.14 3.35 6.35
CA SER A 89 -12.30 3.69 4.94
C SER A 89 -11.90 5.14 4.67
N PHE A 90 -11.03 5.34 3.69
CA PHE A 90 -10.55 6.66 3.29
C PHE A 90 -10.64 6.85 1.79
N ARG A 91 -11.17 7.98 1.37
CA ARG A 91 -11.05 8.46 0.01
C ARG A 91 -9.69 9.14 -0.17
N ILE A 92 -8.98 8.78 -1.22
CA ILE A 92 -7.70 9.39 -1.55
C ILE A 92 -7.96 10.61 -2.43
N LEU A 93 -7.33 11.71 -2.06
CA LEU A 93 -7.36 12.98 -2.77
C LEU A 93 -5.92 13.32 -3.15
N GLU A 94 -5.64 13.34 -4.44
CA GLU A 94 -4.33 13.70 -4.96
C GLU A 94 -4.40 15.07 -5.66
N LYS A 95 -3.50 15.97 -5.29
CA LYS A 95 -3.34 17.26 -5.97
C LYS A 95 -1.88 17.69 -5.95
N ASN A 96 -1.29 17.92 -7.12
CA ASN A 96 0.11 18.38 -7.26
C ASN A 96 1.12 17.54 -6.47
N HIS A 97 0.99 16.20 -6.52
CA HIS A 97 1.82 15.24 -5.76
C HIS A 97 1.64 15.28 -4.23
N ASP A 98 0.67 16.03 -3.70
CA ASP A 98 0.23 15.92 -2.30
C ASP A 98 -0.93 14.91 -2.20
N ILE A 99 -0.73 13.87 -1.39
CA ILE A 99 -1.72 12.81 -1.14
C ILE A 99 -2.38 13.07 0.21
N ARG A 100 -3.69 13.25 0.18
CA ARG A 100 -4.54 13.50 1.34
C ARG A 100 -5.57 12.39 1.47
N LEU A 101 -5.87 11.99 2.70
CA LEU A 101 -6.85 10.93 2.98
C LEU A 101 -8.05 11.52 3.73
N LYS A 102 -9.23 11.46 3.12
CA LYS A 102 -10.50 11.85 3.74
C LYS A 102 -11.17 10.63 4.35
N CYS A 103 -11.35 10.61 5.67
CA CYS A 103 -12.08 9.55 6.36
C CYS A 103 -13.55 9.52 5.92
N LYS A 104 -14.09 8.34 5.62
CA LYS A 104 -15.51 8.14 5.26
C LYS A 104 -16.47 8.52 6.40
N TYR A 105 -16.04 8.38 7.66
CA TYR A 105 -16.90 8.50 8.83
C TYR A 105 -16.90 9.91 9.43
N CYS A 106 -15.75 10.39 9.90
CA CYS A 106 -15.65 11.72 10.51
C CYS A 106 -15.39 12.85 9.51
N GLU A 107 -15.25 12.51 8.22
CA GLU A 107 -14.99 13.43 7.11
C GLU A 107 -13.73 14.30 7.19
N LYS A 108 -12.93 14.16 8.27
CA LYS A 108 -11.66 14.84 8.41
C LYS A 108 -10.65 14.36 7.36
N VAL A 109 -9.81 15.29 6.94
CA VAL A 109 -8.76 15.09 5.94
C VAL A 109 -7.40 15.15 6.61
N PHE A 110 -6.59 14.12 6.39
CA PHE A 110 -5.25 14.00 6.96
C PHE A 110 -4.21 13.96 5.83
N SER A 111 -2.96 14.30 6.15
CA SER A 111 -1.86 14.00 5.24
C SER A 111 -1.59 12.50 5.24
N ARG A 112 -0.94 12.02 4.17
CA ARG A 112 -0.53 10.62 4.06
C ARG A 112 0.31 10.18 5.26
N GLU A 113 1.28 10.98 5.66
CA GLU A 113 2.25 10.68 6.72
C GLU A 113 1.55 10.42 8.04
N VAL A 114 0.60 11.30 8.43
CA VAL A 114 -0.15 11.18 9.69
C VAL A 114 -0.99 9.90 9.76
N VAL A 115 -1.48 9.43 8.61
CA VAL A 115 -2.28 8.20 8.54
C VAL A 115 -1.37 6.98 8.55
N THR A 116 -0.27 6.98 7.80
CA THR A 116 0.63 5.83 7.67
C THR A 116 1.53 5.60 8.89
N GLU A 117 1.87 6.64 9.66
CA GLU A 117 2.76 6.53 10.82
C GLU A 117 2.08 6.03 12.10
N ARG A 118 0.75 6.13 12.21
CA ARG A 118 0.03 5.67 13.41
C ARG A 118 -0.12 4.15 13.50
N ASP A 119 0.01 3.46 12.38
CA ASP A 119 -0.12 2.01 12.28
C ASP A 119 1.24 1.30 12.16
N ALA A 120 2.35 2.03 12.36
CA ALA A 120 3.74 1.53 12.37
C ALA A 120 4.26 1.24 13.79
#